data_AF-A0A7S3B3S6-F1
#
_entry.id   AF-A0A7S3B3S6-F1
#
_cell.length_a   1.000
_cell.length_b   1.000
_cell.length_c   1.000
_cell.angle_alpha   90.00
_cell.angle_beta   90.00
_cell.angle_gamma   90.00
#
_symmetry.space_group_name_H-M   'P 1'
#
loop_
_entity.id
_entity.type
_entity.pdbx_description
1 polymer ?
#
loop_
_entity_poly.entity_id
_entity_poly.type
_entity_poly.pdbx_seq_one_letter_code
_entity_poly.pdbx_strand_id
1 'polypeptide(L)'
;IGQSGEERTARRRRVAGMSRVRAGSNSSGDLRRSKLLSTLSESHLIDALSTSSSTHQLAESEDVLCNLKSLPWEVPFDERINRSTWVQTTFIITAEVMGAGVLGLPFALSRLGWALGLASLVLFACTAMYAGVLLARVRNFLQPHCVSYADLAQALVGPRFAALTRGCTSVTWALLLPYYLLACTNAIRAAFPRLSWCPSKVSLLCAGLLLAPLQLRDLHALSYVCTLSSACMFTVVGVIAITFLVDGPPTDIQTSVGPMAGQTFLDAYSSFGTIIFAYQGQSIFCEIMREMRDSRQFSFSLTVANSVMMVVYTFISAIAYATHGTDIKGFLPASMREGPPKVAVNVMVAFIAIVSYLVTGQPLHRLIHFSLSPQTVDTPSAAAAGWWLVITSVLLLFSFVVANAIPFFEDLQALLGALTGAPIVFAFPALFYLRGCHLKRVRVAPFDKAACYAYAGVFFPLFTILGVVNALELIARHSGSHGAPFSCSNASVD
;
A
#
# COMPACT_ATOMS: atom_id res chain seq x y z
N ILE A 1 26.06 -52.55 5.49
CA ILE A 1 26.50 -51.37 6.28
C ILE A 1 25.27 -50.48 6.41
N GLY A 2 24.36 -50.65 7.37
CA GLY A 2 24.51 -51.09 8.75
C GLY A 2 24.51 -49.85 9.64
N GLN A 3 23.39 -49.61 10.35
CA GLN A 3 23.14 -48.60 11.40
C GLN A 3 22.71 -47.18 10.98
N SER A 4 21.38 -46.94 10.95
CA SER A 4 20.76 -45.67 11.42
C SER A 4 19.27 -45.82 11.83
N GLY A 5 18.83 -47.04 12.13
CA GLY A 5 17.41 -47.36 12.36
C GLY A 5 16.91 -47.34 13.80
N GLU A 6 17.76 -47.12 14.81
CA GLU A 6 17.40 -47.38 16.22
C GLU A 6 17.15 -46.16 17.12
N GLU A 7 17.37 -44.92 16.64
CA GLU A 7 17.12 -43.72 17.48
C GLU A 7 15.69 -43.17 17.39
N ARG A 8 14.86 -43.64 16.46
CA ARG A 8 13.48 -43.13 16.28
C ARG A 8 12.42 -43.80 17.16
N THR A 9 12.77 -44.86 17.89
CA THR A 9 11.79 -45.65 18.67
C THR A 9 11.81 -45.36 20.18
N ALA A 10 12.82 -44.64 20.68
CA ALA A 10 12.96 -44.32 22.12
C ALA A 10 12.23 -43.04 22.57
N ARG A 11 11.89 -42.12 21.64
CA ARG A 11 11.27 -40.82 22.00
C ARG A 11 9.73 -40.82 22.01
N ARG A 12 9.09 -41.93 21.65
CA ARG A 12 7.60 -42.07 21.61
C ARG A 12 6.97 -42.71 22.86
N ARG A 13 7.74 -42.99 23.92
CA ARG A 13 7.23 -43.60 25.18
C ARG A 13 7.25 -42.68 26.42
N ARG A 14 7.17 -41.36 26.27
CA ARG A 14 7.11 -40.41 27.41
C ARG A 14 5.89 -39.49 27.47
N VAL A 15 4.81 -39.76 26.72
CA VAL A 15 3.57 -38.95 26.78
C VAL A 15 2.29 -39.82 26.86
N ALA A 16 2.40 -41.08 27.29
CA ALA A 16 1.23 -41.93 27.51
C ALA A 16 1.34 -42.58 28.88
N GLY A 17 0.88 -41.87 29.92
CA GLY A 17 0.89 -42.41 31.28
C GLY A 17 0.75 -41.36 32.36
N MET A 18 -0.34 -40.58 32.36
CA MET A 18 -0.90 -39.97 33.58
C MET A 18 -2.29 -39.43 33.29
N SER A 19 -3.23 -40.36 33.11
CA SER A 19 -4.66 -40.09 33.13
C SER A 19 -5.34 -41.22 33.90
N ARG A 20 -5.74 -40.92 35.15
CA ARG A 20 -6.82 -41.54 35.96
C ARG A 20 -6.42 -41.56 37.43
N VAL A 21 -6.82 -40.52 38.18
CA VAL A 21 -7.21 -40.67 39.58
C VAL A 21 -8.61 -40.10 39.74
N ARG A 22 -9.43 -40.91 40.41
CA ARG A 22 -10.87 -40.88 40.62
C ARG A 22 -11.47 -39.52 41.01
N ALA A 23 -12.65 -39.27 40.46
CA ALA A 23 -13.68 -38.43 41.03
C ALA A 23 -14.13 -38.96 42.40
N GLY A 24 -14.11 -38.09 43.40
CA GLY A 24 -14.71 -38.26 44.71
C GLY A 24 -15.16 -36.89 45.20
N SER A 25 -16.45 -36.77 45.48
CA SER A 25 -17.16 -35.58 45.94
C SER A 25 -16.50 -34.94 47.17
N ASN A 26 -16.36 -33.61 47.19
CA ASN A 26 -16.55 -32.83 48.41
C ASN A 26 -16.80 -31.35 48.12
N SER A 27 -18.06 -30.97 48.23
CA SER A 27 -18.55 -29.61 48.44
C SER A 27 -18.12 -29.13 49.83
N SER A 28 -17.13 -28.24 49.96
CA SER A 28 -16.83 -27.48 51.21
C SER A 28 -15.69 -26.43 51.04
N GLY A 29 -15.54 -25.80 49.88
CA GLY A 29 -14.43 -24.84 49.61
C GLY A 29 -14.85 -23.37 49.47
N ASP A 30 -16.06 -23.11 48.95
CA ASP A 30 -16.43 -21.77 48.47
C ASP A 30 -17.18 -20.88 49.48
N LEU A 31 -17.34 -21.34 50.74
CA LEU A 31 -18.08 -20.59 51.76
C LEU A 31 -17.21 -19.83 52.78
N ARG A 32 -15.88 -19.78 52.59
CA ARG A 32 -14.95 -19.05 53.48
C ARG A 32 -14.31 -17.79 52.89
N ARG A 33 -14.56 -17.47 51.62
CA ARG A 33 -14.00 -16.26 50.97
C ARG A 33 -14.93 -15.05 50.99
N SER A 34 -16.24 -15.22 51.26
CA SER A 34 -17.22 -14.11 51.30
C SER A 34 -17.48 -13.51 52.69
N LYS A 35 -16.80 -13.98 53.75
CA LYS A 35 -16.98 -13.47 55.13
C LYS A 35 -15.83 -12.62 55.67
N LEU A 36 -14.80 -12.34 54.87
CA LEU A 36 -13.67 -11.49 55.27
C LEU A 36 -13.77 -10.04 54.78
N LEU A 37 -14.86 -9.66 54.09
CA LEU A 37 -15.09 -8.32 53.53
C LEU A 37 -16.23 -7.55 54.23
N SER A 38 -16.40 -7.71 55.55
CA SER A 38 -17.50 -7.02 56.28
C SER A 38 -17.15 -6.42 57.63
N THR A 39 -15.88 -6.25 57.94
CA THR A 39 -15.45 -5.51 59.13
C THR A 39 -14.13 -4.83 58.83
N LEU A 40 -14.15 -3.55 58.45
CA LEU A 40 -13.13 -2.57 58.84
C LEU A 40 -13.69 -1.17 58.58
N SER A 41 -13.77 -0.42 59.68
CA SER A 41 -14.44 0.86 59.88
C SER A 41 -13.61 2.05 59.39
N GLU A 42 -14.28 3.10 58.94
CA GLU A 42 -13.76 4.42 58.54
C GLU A 42 -13.15 5.19 59.73
N SER A 43 -11.92 4.89 60.13
CA SER A 43 -11.18 5.77 61.06
C SER A 43 -9.65 5.67 61.04
N HIS A 44 -9.05 4.94 60.09
CA HIS A 44 -7.58 4.77 60.01
C HIS A 44 -6.96 5.26 58.69
N LEU A 45 -7.71 6.05 57.89
CA LEU A 45 -7.31 6.43 56.54
C LEU A 45 -6.47 7.71 56.42
N ILE A 46 -6.12 8.38 57.52
CA ILE A 46 -5.44 9.71 57.48
C ILE A 46 -3.96 9.66 57.89
N ASP A 47 -3.49 8.65 58.64
CA ASP A 47 -2.08 8.58 59.09
C ASP A 47 -1.17 7.67 58.24
N ALA A 48 -1.69 7.02 57.21
CA ALA A 48 -0.88 6.19 56.29
C ALA A 48 -0.41 6.94 55.03
N LEU A 49 -0.75 8.23 54.89
CA LEU A 49 -0.55 9.01 53.67
C LEU A 49 0.75 9.85 53.62
N SER A 50 1.68 9.70 54.58
CA SER A 50 2.89 10.54 54.60
C SER A 50 4.22 9.84 54.28
N THR A 51 4.26 8.54 53.94
CA THR A 51 5.56 7.83 53.77
C THR A 51 5.66 6.72 52.70
N SER A 52 4.89 6.74 51.60
CA SER A 52 5.16 5.81 50.46
C SER A 52 4.82 6.29 49.03
N SER A 53 4.62 7.59 48.82
CA SER A 53 4.04 8.19 47.59
C SER A 53 4.95 8.26 46.34
N SER A 54 5.84 7.29 46.07
CA SER A 54 6.65 7.33 44.84
C SER A 54 6.71 6.02 44.05
N THR A 55 6.49 4.87 44.70
CA THR A 55 6.59 3.55 44.04
C THR A 55 5.24 3.01 43.57
N HIS A 56 4.14 3.33 44.27
CA HIS A 56 2.82 2.79 43.93
C HIS A 56 2.19 3.44 42.68
N GLN A 57 2.42 4.74 42.43
CA GLN A 57 1.95 5.41 41.21
C GLN A 57 2.70 4.98 39.95
N LEU A 58 3.96 4.53 40.08
CA LEU A 58 4.70 3.94 38.96
C LEU A 58 4.18 2.54 38.63
N ALA A 59 3.88 1.73 39.64
CA ALA A 59 3.29 0.39 39.44
C ALA A 59 1.90 0.45 38.81
N GLU A 60 1.04 1.40 39.21
CA GLU A 60 -0.29 1.57 38.63
C GLU A 60 -0.22 2.12 37.19
N SER A 61 0.79 2.95 36.87
CA SER A 61 1.07 3.38 35.50
C SER A 61 1.61 2.24 34.62
N GLU A 62 2.42 1.33 35.18
CA GLU A 62 2.90 0.12 34.51
C GLU A 62 1.77 -0.89 34.27
N ASP A 63 0.81 -1.01 35.20
CA ASP A 63 -0.36 -1.89 35.04
C ASP A 63 -1.38 -1.33 34.02
N VAL A 64 -1.54 -0.01 33.93
CA VAL A 64 -2.32 0.63 32.85
C VAL A 64 -1.61 0.50 31.49
N LEU A 65 -0.27 0.61 31.46
CA LEU A 65 0.55 0.32 30.27
C LEU A 65 0.52 -1.16 29.86
N CYS A 66 0.46 -2.09 30.82
CA CYS A 66 0.32 -3.52 30.56
C CYS A 66 -1.08 -3.88 30.06
N ASN A 67 -2.13 -3.19 30.50
CA ASN A 67 -3.47 -3.38 29.94
C ASN A 67 -3.62 -2.76 28.55
N LEU A 68 -2.86 -1.72 28.22
CA LEU A 68 -2.75 -1.15 26.86
C LEU A 68 -1.86 -1.96 25.90
N LYS A 69 -1.09 -2.94 26.40
CA LYS A 69 -0.37 -3.93 25.55
C LYS A 69 -1.31 -4.93 24.87
N SER A 70 -2.60 -4.94 25.18
CA SER A 70 -3.59 -5.85 24.57
C SER A 70 -4.16 -5.36 23.22
N LEU A 71 -3.40 -4.58 22.44
CA LEU A 71 -3.78 -4.33 21.05
C LEU A 71 -3.62 -5.65 20.25
N PRO A 72 -4.68 -6.20 19.60
CA PRO A 72 -4.68 -7.60 19.12
C PRO A 72 -3.84 -7.87 17.86
N TRP A 73 -3.05 -6.92 17.38
CA TRP A 73 -2.23 -7.10 16.18
C TRP A 73 -0.92 -7.85 16.42
N GLU A 74 -0.65 -8.28 17.67
CA GLU A 74 0.32 -9.37 17.90
C GLU A 74 -0.25 -10.68 17.33
N VAL A 75 -0.18 -10.81 16.00
CA VAL A 75 -0.15 -12.12 15.35
C VAL A 75 1.00 -12.87 16.02
N PRO A 76 0.77 -14.04 16.65
CA PRO A 76 1.83 -14.83 17.24
C PRO A 76 2.96 -14.94 16.22
N PHE A 77 4.16 -14.55 16.62
CA PHE A 77 5.33 -14.61 15.77
C PHE A 77 5.65 -16.08 15.52
N ASP A 78 5.12 -16.64 14.42
CA ASP A 78 5.33 -18.04 14.08
C ASP A 78 6.76 -18.18 13.55
N GLU A 79 7.64 -18.75 14.37
CA GLU A 79 9.05 -19.04 14.01
C GLU A 79 9.18 -19.95 12.77
N ARG A 80 8.07 -20.52 12.28
CA ARG A 80 7.99 -21.39 11.09
C ARG A 80 7.88 -20.67 9.75
N ILE A 81 7.78 -19.33 9.72
CA ILE A 81 7.72 -18.59 8.45
C ILE A 81 9.14 -18.48 7.84
N ASN A 82 9.30 -18.96 6.60
CA ASN A 82 10.49 -18.74 5.79
C ASN A 82 10.68 -17.23 5.61
N ARG A 83 11.57 -16.63 6.40
CA ARG A 83 11.82 -15.19 6.34
C ARG A 83 12.49 -14.81 5.03
N SER A 84 12.07 -13.69 4.45
CA SER A 84 12.58 -13.18 3.20
C SER A 84 14.04 -12.72 3.33
N THR A 85 14.85 -13.05 2.33
CA THR A 85 16.21 -12.51 2.18
C THR A 85 16.16 -11.08 1.63
N TRP A 86 17.28 -10.35 1.71
CA TRP A 86 17.36 -9.00 1.14
C TRP A 86 17.08 -8.99 -0.37
N VAL A 87 17.48 -10.03 -1.11
CA VAL A 87 17.21 -10.17 -2.55
C VAL A 87 15.71 -10.34 -2.81
N GLN A 88 15.08 -11.27 -2.10
CA GLN A 88 13.63 -11.48 -2.22
C GLN A 88 12.86 -10.22 -1.84
N THR A 89 13.31 -9.51 -0.81
CA THR A 89 12.73 -8.23 -0.39
C THR A 89 12.85 -7.17 -1.48
N THR A 90 14.00 -7.08 -2.16
CA THR A 90 14.17 -6.18 -3.31
C THR A 90 13.15 -6.48 -4.40
N PHE A 91 12.95 -7.75 -4.76
CA PHE A 91 11.93 -8.14 -5.73
C PHE A 91 10.50 -7.82 -5.26
N ILE A 92 10.19 -8.04 -3.98
CA ILE A 92 8.89 -7.71 -3.39
C ILE A 92 8.64 -6.19 -3.47
N ILE A 93 9.61 -5.36 -3.07
CA ILE A 93 9.48 -3.90 -3.14
C ILE A 93 9.31 -3.44 -4.58
N THR A 94 10.13 -3.95 -5.51
CA THR A 94 10.01 -3.61 -6.93
C THR A 94 8.66 -4.05 -7.49
N ALA A 95 8.21 -5.27 -7.21
CA ALA A 95 6.93 -5.76 -7.71
C ALA A 95 5.74 -4.94 -7.19
N GLU A 96 5.76 -4.59 -5.90
CA GLU A 96 4.71 -3.82 -5.24
C GLU A 96 4.64 -2.37 -5.76
N VAL A 97 5.79 -1.70 -5.85
CA VAL A 97 5.85 -0.26 -6.20
C VAL A 97 5.83 -0.03 -7.71
N MET A 98 6.43 -0.94 -8.51
CA MET A 98 6.49 -0.78 -9.97
C MET A 98 5.10 -0.82 -10.62
N GLY A 99 4.23 -1.71 -10.12
CA GLY A 99 2.87 -2.06 -10.55
C GLY A 99 2.22 -1.24 -11.67
N ALA A 100 1.01 -0.73 -11.45
CA ALA A 100 0.33 0.09 -12.46
C ALA A 100 0.86 1.53 -12.53
N GLY A 101 1.71 1.96 -11.59
CA GLY A 101 2.20 3.35 -11.50
C GLY A 101 3.06 3.77 -12.69
N VAL A 102 3.81 2.84 -13.29
CA VAL A 102 4.64 3.12 -14.48
C VAL A 102 3.82 3.49 -15.72
N LEU A 103 2.55 3.06 -15.81
CA LEU A 103 1.73 3.21 -17.00
C LEU A 103 1.31 4.66 -17.25
N GLY A 104 1.34 5.51 -16.23
CA GLY A 104 1.06 6.96 -16.35
C GLY A 104 2.30 7.86 -16.46
N LEU A 105 3.50 7.32 -16.24
CA LEU A 105 4.73 8.13 -16.21
C LEU A 105 5.13 8.75 -17.55
N PRO A 106 4.99 8.07 -18.70
CA PRO A 106 5.29 8.68 -20.00
C PRO A 106 4.42 9.90 -20.31
N PHE A 107 3.13 9.83 -19.94
CA PHE A 107 2.23 10.96 -20.05
C PHE A 107 2.70 12.14 -19.21
N ALA A 108 3.08 11.89 -17.94
CA ALA A 108 3.63 12.92 -17.06
C ALA A 108 4.91 13.58 -17.64
N LEU A 109 5.81 12.79 -18.24
CA LEU A 109 6.99 13.30 -18.92
C LEU A 109 6.61 14.17 -20.13
N SER A 110 5.63 13.76 -20.94
CA SER A 110 5.20 14.54 -22.11
C SER A 110 4.63 15.91 -21.76
N ARG A 111 3.94 16.02 -20.61
CA ARG A 111 3.42 17.30 -20.10
C ARG A 111 4.53 18.16 -19.52
N LEU A 112 5.46 17.61 -18.75
CA LEU A 112 6.55 18.37 -18.14
C LEU A 112 7.66 18.75 -19.15
N GLY A 113 7.78 18.02 -20.25
CA GLY A 113 8.90 18.12 -21.19
C GLY A 113 10.17 17.43 -20.71
N TRP A 114 11.17 17.39 -21.58
CA TRP A 114 12.41 16.62 -21.33
C TRP A 114 13.14 17.03 -20.04
N ALA A 115 13.38 18.33 -19.85
CA ALA A 115 14.21 18.80 -18.75
C ALA A 115 13.51 18.59 -17.40
N LEU A 116 12.29 19.14 -17.25
CA LEU A 116 11.57 19.12 -15.98
C LEU A 116 11.05 17.70 -15.65
N GLY A 117 10.62 16.94 -16.64
CA GLY A 117 10.13 15.58 -16.42
C GLY A 117 11.22 14.60 -16.02
N LEU A 118 12.38 14.59 -16.69
CA LEU A 118 13.50 13.73 -16.28
C LEU A 118 14.06 14.14 -14.92
N ALA A 119 14.22 15.44 -14.68
CA ALA A 119 14.70 15.95 -13.40
C ALA A 119 13.74 15.57 -12.25
N SER A 120 12.43 15.67 -12.47
CA SER A 120 11.44 15.30 -11.46
C SER A 120 11.39 13.80 -11.21
N LEU A 121 11.47 12.94 -12.24
CA LEU A 121 11.55 11.48 -12.05
C LEU A 121 12.71 11.08 -11.13
N VAL A 122 13.90 11.67 -11.31
CA VAL A 122 15.07 11.41 -10.47
C VAL A 122 14.91 12.01 -9.07
N LEU A 123 14.41 13.25 -8.97
CA LEU A 123 14.22 13.93 -7.69
C LEU A 123 13.21 13.18 -6.80
N PHE A 124 12.08 12.76 -7.36
CA PHE A 124 11.06 12.02 -6.62
C PHE A 124 11.52 10.61 -6.26
N ALA A 125 12.31 9.94 -7.11
CA ALA A 125 12.95 8.68 -6.76
C ALA A 125 13.88 8.83 -5.54
N CYS A 126 14.75 9.84 -5.55
CA CYS A 126 15.69 10.10 -4.46
C CYS A 126 14.97 10.45 -3.15
N THR A 127 13.92 11.27 -3.23
CA THR A 127 13.16 11.67 -2.03
C THR A 127 12.32 10.54 -1.46
N ALA A 128 11.66 9.75 -2.30
CA ALA A 128 10.92 8.57 -1.87
C ALA A 128 11.84 7.50 -1.23
N MET A 129 13.02 7.28 -1.82
CA MET A 129 14.05 6.39 -1.27
C MET A 129 14.52 6.87 0.10
N TYR A 130 14.87 8.15 0.22
CA TYR A 130 15.34 8.71 1.48
C TYR A 130 14.26 8.66 2.56
N ALA A 131 13.00 8.95 2.23
CA ALA A 131 11.88 8.78 3.15
C ALA A 131 11.72 7.32 3.64
N GLY A 132 11.89 6.34 2.75
CA GLY A 132 11.90 4.92 3.14
C GLY A 132 13.08 4.55 4.03
N VAL A 133 14.27 5.12 3.80
CA VAL A 133 15.44 4.94 4.68
C VAL A 133 15.20 5.56 6.06
N LEU A 134 14.58 6.75 6.14
CA LEU A 134 14.18 7.35 7.41
C LEU A 134 13.23 6.41 8.17
N LEU A 135 12.21 5.88 7.50
CA LEU A 135 11.27 4.93 8.09
C LEU A 135 11.98 3.67 8.61
N ALA A 136 12.90 3.11 7.82
CA ALA A 136 13.71 1.95 8.21
C ALA A 136 14.54 2.25 9.46
N ARG A 137 15.15 3.45 9.56
CA ARG A 137 15.91 3.85 10.75
C ARG A 137 15.02 3.96 11.98
N VAL A 138 13.85 4.57 11.86
CA VAL A 138 12.89 4.71 12.97
C VAL A 138 12.44 3.34 13.43
N ARG A 139 11.96 2.50 12.51
CA ARG A 139 11.42 1.18 12.81
C ARG A 139 12.50 0.27 13.41
N ASN A 140 13.67 0.19 12.80
CA ASN A 140 14.70 -0.77 13.23
C ASN A 140 15.46 -0.34 14.49
N PHE A 141 15.70 0.96 14.69
CA PHE A 141 16.57 1.43 15.79
C PHE A 141 15.82 2.13 16.91
N LEU A 142 14.67 2.76 16.64
CA LEU A 142 13.94 3.56 17.63
C LEU A 142 12.70 2.85 18.16
N GLN A 143 11.98 2.10 17.30
CA GLN A 143 10.74 1.39 17.64
C GLN A 143 10.65 -0.03 17.02
N PRO A 144 11.49 -0.99 17.46
CA PRO A 144 11.57 -2.33 16.86
C PRO A 144 10.28 -3.16 16.97
N HIS A 145 9.45 -2.89 17.98
CA HIS A 145 8.20 -3.62 18.23
C HIS A 145 7.05 -3.23 17.30
N CYS A 146 7.18 -2.12 16.56
CA CYS A 146 6.13 -1.67 15.65
C CYS A 146 6.10 -2.52 14.37
N VAL A 147 4.89 -2.93 13.99
CA VAL A 147 4.66 -3.84 12.86
C VAL A 147 4.11 -3.11 11.66
N SER A 148 3.14 -2.23 11.88
CA SER A 148 2.52 -1.45 10.83
C SER A 148 2.96 0.01 10.85
N TYR A 149 2.69 0.68 9.74
CA TYR A 149 2.88 2.12 9.60
C TYR A 149 2.05 2.93 10.63
N ALA A 150 0.87 2.43 10.98
CA ALA A 150 -0.01 3.02 12.00
C ALA A 150 0.49 2.80 13.43
N ASP A 151 1.17 1.69 13.70
CA ASP A 151 1.74 1.44 15.04
C ASP A 151 2.89 2.40 15.33
N LEU A 152 3.70 2.73 14.31
CA LEU A 152 4.71 3.79 14.43
C LEU A 152 4.08 5.14 14.76
N ALA A 153 2.98 5.49 14.08
CA ALA A 153 2.23 6.71 14.40
C ALA A 153 1.74 6.73 15.86
N GLN A 154 1.24 5.59 16.35
CA GLN A 154 0.78 5.46 17.72
C GLN A 154 1.90 5.58 18.74
N ALA A 155 3.03 4.90 18.51
CA ALA A 155 4.16 4.88 19.43
C ALA A 155 4.91 6.22 19.49
N LEU A 156 4.92 7.00 18.41
CA LEU A 156 5.75 8.21 18.28
C LEU A 156 4.99 9.52 18.49
N VAL A 157 3.72 9.57 18.11
CA VAL A 157 2.93 10.81 18.12
C VAL A 157 1.70 10.68 19.02
N GLY A 158 1.04 9.52 19.01
CA GLY A 158 -0.09 9.20 19.89
C GLY A 158 -1.33 8.70 19.13
N PRO A 159 -2.41 8.38 19.85
CA PRO A 159 -3.55 7.63 19.32
C PRO A 159 -4.35 8.38 18.26
N ARG A 160 -4.49 9.71 18.38
CA ARG A 160 -5.20 10.54 17.38
C ARG A 160 -4.49 10.55 16.04
N PHE A 161 -3.16 10.68 16.07
CA PHE A 161 -2.35 10.64 14.84
C PHE A 161 -2.33 9.24 14.24
N ALA A 162 -2.29 8.19 15.07
CA ALA A 162 -2.44 6.82 14.60
C ALA A 162 -3.77 6.57 13.88
N ALA A 163 -4.87 7.13 14.39
CA ALA A 163 -6.17 7.05 13.72
C ALA A 163 -6.17 7.79 12.37
N LEU A 164 -5.54 8.98 12.30
CA LEU A 164 -5.33 9.70 11.04
C LEU A 164 -4.51 8.88 10.04
N THR A 165 -3.37 8.32 10.47
CA THR A 165 -2.51 7.49 9.62
C THR A 165 -3.24 6.25 9.12
N ARG A 166 -4.00 5.56 9.98
CA ARG A 166 -4.86 4.43 9.55
C ARG A 166 -5.88 4.89 8.52
N GLY A 167 -6.59 5.99 8.78
CA GLY A 167 -7.55 6.58 7.86
C GLY A 167 -6.94 6.90 6.49
N CYS A 168 -5.79 7.59 6.46
CA CYS A 168 -5.07 7.89 5.23
C CYS A 168 -4.71 6.62 4.44
N THR A 169 -4.12 5.61 5.08
CA THR A 169 -3.78 4.34 4.42
C THR A 169 -5.01 3.61 3.91
N SER A 170 -6.12 3.59 4.68
CA SER A 170 -7.38 2.99 4.25
C SER A 170 -7.98 3.71 3.04
N VAL A 171 -7.92 5.05 3.01
CA VAL A 171 -8.35 5.85 1.86
C VAL A 171 -7.50 5.54 0.63
N THR A 172 -6.17 5.38 0.79
CA THR A 172 -5.28 4.96 -0.30
C THR A 172 -5.74 3.63 -0.90
N TRP A 173 -5.92 2.62 -0.06
CA TRP A 173 -6.36 1.29 -0.52
C TRP A 173 -7.74 1.34 -1.16
N ALA A 174 -8.68 2.09 -0.57
CA ALA A 174 -10.03 2.24 -1.12
C ALA A 174 -10.03 2.89 -2.51
N LEU A 175 -9.18 3.90 -2.74
CA LEU A 175 -9.08 4.58 -4.04
C LEU A 175 -8.20 3.83 -5.05
N LEU A 176 -7.31 2.94 -4.61
CA LEU A 176 -6.57 2.03 -5.50
C LEU A 176 -7.49 1.00 -6.17
N LEU A 177 -8.56 0.56 -5.49
CA LEU A 177 -9.53 -0.38 -6.06
C LEU A 177 -10.19 0.14 -7.38
N PRO A 178 -10.84 1.33 -7.41
CA PRO A 178 -11.35 1.87 -8.67
C PRO A 178 -10.25 2.13 -9.70
N TYR A 179 -9.05 2.52 -9.27
CA TYR A 179 -7.92 2.71 -10.17
C TYR A 179 -7.51 1.42 -10.90
N TYR A 180 -7.42 0.29 -10.20
CA TYR A 180 -7.15 -1.00 -10.85
C TYR A 180 -8.31 -1.46 -11.74
N LEU A 181 -9.57 -1.21 -11.34
CA LEU A 181 -10.72 -1.49 -12.20
C LEU A 181 -10.69 -0.65 -13.49
N LEU A 182 -10.32 0.62 -13.38
CA LEU A 182 -10.15 1.52 -14.53
C LEU A 182 -8.99 1.06 -15.43
N ALA A 183 -7.86 0.67 -14.86
CA ALA A 183 -6.73 0.10 -15.59
C ALA A 183 -7.13 -1.16 -16.37
N CYS A 184 -7.89 -2.08 -15.73
CA CYS A 184 -8.42 -3.28 -16.37
C CYS A 184 -9.38 -2.93 -17.51
N THR A 185 -10.27 -1.96 -17.30
CA THR A 185 -11.22 -1.48 -18.32
C THR A 185 -10.49 -0.93 -19.54
N ASN A 186 -9.50 -0.05 -19.33
CA ASN A 186 -8.71 0.56 -20.41
C ASN A 186 -7.87 -0.49 -21.14
N ALA A 187 -7.31 -1.45 -20.42
CA ALA A 187 -6.55 -2.54 -21.00
C ALA A 187 -7.44 -3.42 -21.92
N ILE A 188 -8.61 -3.86 -21.46
CA ILE A 188 -9.52 -4.67 -22.27
C ILE A 188 -10.00 -3.91 -23.51
N ARG A 189 -10.29 -2.61 -23.39
CA ARG A 189 -10.66 -1.77 -24.55
C ARG A 189 -9.52 -1.63 -25.55
N ALA A 190 -8.30 -1.42 -25.09
CA ALA A 190 -7.12 -1.32 -25.96
C ALA A 190 -6.71 -2.66 -26.59
N ALA A 191 -7.01 -3.80 -25.93
CA ALA A 191 -6.82 -5.14 -26.48
C ALA A 191 -7.84 -5.48 -27.58
N PHE A 192 -9.09 -5.06 -27.40
CA PHE A 192 -10.20 -5.40 -28.30
C PHE A 192 -10.91 -4.15 -28.81
N PRO A 193 -10.28 -3.36 -29.70
CA PRO A 193 -10.87 -2.11 -30.21
C PRO A 193 -12.15 -2.35 -31.03
N ARG A 194 -12.32 -3.56 -31.58
CA ARG A 194 -13.56 -3.97 -32.29
C ARG A 194 -14.76 -4.17 -31.37
N LEU A 195 -14.53 -4.25 -30.05
CA LEU A 195 -15.60 -4.31 -29.07
C LEU A 195 -16.18 -2.90 -28.93
N SER A 196 -17.24 -2.60 -29.69
CA SER A 196 -17.95 -1.30 -29.70
C SER A 196 -18.74 -1.01 -28.41
N TRP A 197 -18.31 -1.58 -27.29
CA TRP A 197 -18.97 -1.46 -26.01
C TRP A 197 -18.55 -0.16 -25.32
N CYS A 198 -19.52 0.52 -24.73
CA CYS A 198 -19.26 1.70 -23.94
C CYS A 198 -18.29 1.39 -22.79
N PRO A 199 -17.48 2.36 -22.34
CA PRO A 199 -16.54 2.16 -21.24
C PRO A 199 -17.20 1.57 -19.99
N SER A 200 -18.43 2.01 -19.70
CA SER A 200 -19.24 1.52 -18.58
C SER A 200 -19.66 0.06 -18.70
N LYS A 201 -19.94 -0.43 -19.91
CA LYS A 201 -20.26 -1.85 -20.15
C LYS A 201 -19.04 -2.73 -19.97
N VAL A 202 -17.87 -2.29 -20.45
CA VAL A 202 -16.61 -3.02 -20.25
C VAL A 202 -16.22 -3.01 -18.77
N SER A 203 -16.33 -1.88 -18.09
CA SER A 203 -16.08 -1.77 -16.65
C SER A 203 -17.00 -2.69 -15.83
N LEU A 204 -18.28 -2.79 -16.20
CA LEU A 204 -19.23 -3.71 -15.57
C LEU A 204 -18.85 -5.18 -15.82
N LEU A 205 -18.41 -5.53 -17.03
CA LEU A 205 -17.88 -6.87 -17.32
C LEU A 205 -16.67 -7.19 -16.44
N CYS A 206 -15.69 -6.29 -16.38
CA CYS A 206 -14.50 -6.44 -15.55
C CYS A 206 -14.86 -6.61 -14.06
N ALA A 207 -15.82 -5.81 -13.56
CA ALA A 207 -16.33 -5.96 -12.20
C ALA A 207 -17.00 -7.33 -11.98
N GLY A 208 -17.87 -7.76 -12.90
CA GLY A 208 -18.50 -9.09 -12.83
C GLY A 208 -17.48 -10.23 -12.79
N LEU A 209 -16.42 -10.15 -13.59
CA LEU A 209 -15.32 -11.13 -13.61
C LEU A 209 -14.50 -11.12 -12.32
N LEU A 210 -14.38 -9.97 -11.64
CA LEU A 210 -13.66 -9.84 -10.35
C LEU A 210 -14.42 -10.45 -9.18
N LEU A 211 -15.75 -10.56 -9.24
CA LEU A 211 -16.56 -10.99 -8.10
C LEU A 211 -16.22 -12.41 -7.61
N ALA A 212 -16.01 -13.35 -8.54
CA ALA A 212 -15.65 -14.73 -8.22
C ALA A 212 -14.27 -14.86 -7.55
N PRO A 213 -13.16 -14.33 -8.12
CA PRO A 213 -11.85 -14.41 -7.47
C PRO A 213 -11.77 -13.60 -6.17
N LEU A 214 -12.61 -12.57 -5.96
CA LEU A 214 -12.70 -11.85 -4.69
C LEU A 214 -13.18 -12.71 -3.51
N GLN A 215 -13.84 -13.85 -3.78
CA GLN A 215 -14.25 -14.77 -2.74
C GLN A 215 -13.10 -15.69 -2.29
N LEU A 216 -11.98 -15.71 -2.99
CA LEU A 216 -10.80 -16.48 -2.59
C LEU A 216 -10.15 -15.83 -1.36
N ARG A 217 -10.18 -16.56 -0.25
CA ARG A 217 -9.57 -16.16 1.03
C ARG A 217 -8.20 -16.77 1.26
N ASP A 218 -7.78 -17.69 0.39
CA ASP A 218 -6.52 -18.39 0.55
C ASP A 218 -5.35 -17.48 0.15
N LEU A 219 -4.68 -16.92 1.16
CA LEU A 219 -3.50 -16.09 1.00
C LEU A 219 -2.33 -16.87 0.35
N HIS A 220 -2.28 -18.20 0.50
CA HIS A 220 -1.20 -18.99 -0.05
C HIS A 220 -1.34 -19.14 -1.57
N ALA A 221 -2.53 -19.49 -2.07
CA ALA A 221 -2.84 -19.47 -3.50
C ALA A 221 -2.63 -18.09 -4.12
N LEU A 222 -3.03 -17.02 -3.40
CA LEU A 222 -2.84 -15.64 -3.85
C LEU A 222 -1.36 -15.29 -4.06
N SER A 223 -0.46 -15.76 -3.18
CA SER A 223 0.98 -15.53 -3.31
C SER A 223 1.59 -16.06 -4.62
N TYR A 224 1.12 -17.20 -5.13
CA TYR A 224 1.58 -17.73 -6.42
C TYR A 224 1.13 -16.84 -7.58
N VAL A 225 -0.11 -16.35 -7.51
CA VAL A 225 -0.68 -15.45 -8.52
C VAL A 225 0.04 -14.10 -8.52
N CYS A 226 0.40 -13.55 -7.35
CA CYS A 226 1.22 -12.33 -7.24
C CYS A 226 2.59 -12.48 -7.91
N THR A 227 3.22 -13.65 -7.74
CA THR A 227 4.52 -13.93 -8.37
C THR A 227 4.41 -13.93 -9.88
N LEU A 228 3.35 -14.55 -10.44
CA LEU A 228 3.07 -14.53 -11.87
C LEU A 228 2.78 -13.10 -12.37
N SER A 229 1.96 -12.33 -11.65
CA SER A 229 1.65 -10.93 -11.98
C SER A 229 2.91 -10.06 -12.02
N SER A 230 3.83 -10.28 -11.07
CA SER A 230 5.11 -9.57 -11.02
C SER A 230 5.95 -9.87 -12.26
N ALA A 231 6.02 -11.14 -12.68
CA ALA A 231 6.71 -11.54 -13.91
C ALA A 231 6.08 -10.90 -15.16
N CYS A 232 4.74 -10.91 -15.25
CA CYS A 232 4.01 -10.24 -16.34
C CYS A 232 4.36 -8.75 -16.42
N MET A 233 4.54 -8.07 -15.28
CA MET A 233 4.87 -6.65 -15.27
C MET A 233 6.23 -6.36 -15.91
N PHE A 234 7.25 -7.16 -15.62
CA PHE A 234 8.56 -7.03 -16.30
C PHE A 234 8.45 -7.34 -17.79
N THR A 235 7.67 -8.35 -18.17
CA THR A 235 7.42 -8.68 -19.58
C THR A 235 6.71 -7.54 -20.30
N VAL A 236 5.68 -6.93 -19.71
CA VAL A 236 4.95 -5.79 -20.26
C VAL A 236 5.90 -4.63 -20.54
N VAL A 237 6.70 -4.21 -19.55
CA VAL A 237 7.66 -3.10 -19.72
C VAL A 237 8.68 -3.43 -20.80
N GLY A 238 9.21 -4.66 -20.82
CA GLY A 238 10.18 -5.09 -21.82
C GLY A 238 9.60 -5.08 -23.24
N VAL A 239 8.38 -5.61 -23.43
CA VAL A 239 7.70 -5.61 -24.73
C VAL A 239 7.42 -4.19 -25.20
N ILE A 240 6.88 -3.32 -24.34
CA ILE A 240 6.62 -1.91 -24.70
C ILE A 240 7.92 -1.21 -25.12
N ALA A 241 8.99 -1.37 -24.34
CA ALA A 241 10.29 -0.77 -24.66
C ALA A 241 10.82 -1.25 -26.02
N ILE A 242 10.77 -2.56 -26.29
CA ILE A 242 11.22 -3.14 -27.56
C ILE A 242 10.35 -2.62 -28.71
N THR A 243 9.03 -2.62 -28.57
CA THR A 243 8.14 -2.15 -29.65
C THR A 243 8.40 -0.69 -30.00
N PHE A 244 8.57 0.19 -29.01
CA PHE A 244 8.84 1.60 -29.28
C PHE A 244 10.22 1.82 -29.89
N LEU A 245 11.23 1.05 -29.49
CA LEU A 245 12.56 1.12 -30.12
C LEU A 245 12.53 0.64 -31.58
N VAL A 246 11.69 -0.34 -31.92
CA VAL A 246 11.55 -0.85 -33.29
C VAL A 246 10.71 0.09 -34.15
N ASP A 247 9.62 0.64 -33.62
CA ASP A 247 8.76 1.57 -34.34
C ASP A 247 9.51 2.86 -34.69
N GLY A 248 10.43 3.29 -33.80
CA GLY A 248 11.23 4.50 -33.99
C GLY A 248 10.39 5.79 -33.94
N PRO A 249 11.03 6.97 -33.96
CA PRO A 249 10.31 8.23 -34.00
C PRO A 249 9.74 8.50 -35.41
N PRO A 250 8.43 8.76 -35.58
CA PRO A 250 7.88 9.39 -36.77
C PRO A 250 8.59 10.71 -37.13
N THR A 251 8.50 11.10 -38.40
CA THR A 251 9.24 12.23 -38.98
C THR A 251 8.76 13.62 -38.51
N ASP A 252 7.62 13.71 -37.82
CA ASP A 252 6.99 14.99 -37.41
C ASP A 252 6.56 14.98 -35.93
N ILE A 253 7.42 14.49 -35.03
CA ILE A 253 7.12 14.48 -33.60
C ILE A 253 7.39 15.84 -32.99
N GLN A 254 6.34 16.40 -32.37
CA GLN A 254 6.47 17.54 -31.48
C GLN A 254 6.98 17.08 -30.10
N THR A 255 8.26 17.33 -29.82
CA THR A 255 8.82 17.25 -28.46
C THR A 255 9.28 18.62 -27.99
N SER A 256 9.12 18.87 -26.70
CA SER A 256 9.54 20.11 -26.03
C SER A 256 10.54 19.83 -24.92
N VAL A 257 11.53 20.72 -24.80
CA VAL A 257 12.50 20.72 -23.68
C VAL A 257 11.82 21.13 -22.38
N GLY A 258 10.93 22.12 -22.44
CA GLY A 258 10.12 22.60 -21.33
C GLY A 258 8.69 22.06 -21.38
N PRO A 259 7.80 22.53 -20.48
CA PRO A 259 6.40 22.14 -20.48
C PRO A 259 5.78 22.30 -21.87
N MET A 260 4.90 21.38 -22.26
CA MET A 260 4.24 21.38 -23.57
C MET A 260 3.61 22.74 -23.91
N ALA A 261 3.82 23.22 -25.13
CA ALA A 261 3.26 24.49 -25.58
C ALA A 261 1.73 24.45 -25.60
N GLY A 262 1.09 25.51 -25.08
CA GLY A 262 -0.37 25.65 -25.08
C GLY A 262 -1.11 24.99 -23.91
N GLN A 263 -0.41 24.26 -23.02
CA GLN A 263 -1.03 23.69 -21.82
C GLN A 263 -1.05 24.70 -20.66
N THR A 264 -1.95 24.51 -19.70
CA THR A 264 -1.99 25.32 -18.50
C THR A 264 -0.94 24.85 -17.48
N PHE A 265 -0.55 25.73 -16.55
CA PHE A 265 0.34 25.36 -15.45
C PHE A 265 -0.20 24.18 -14.63
N LEU A 266 -1.53 24.12 -14.46
CA LEU A 266 -2.25 23.08 -13.74
C LEU A 266 -2.09 21.69 -14.39
N ASP A 267 -2.13 21.63 -15.72
CA ASP A 267 -1.91 20.38 -16.49
C ASP A 267 -0.47 19.87 -16.32
N ALA A 268 0.52 20.75 -16.31
CA ALA A 268 1.90 20.39 -16.02
C ALA A 268 2.06 19.95 -14.55
N TYR A 269 1.38 20.62 -13.63
CA TYR A 269 1.52 20.39 -12.20
C TYR A 269 0.96 19.04 -11.74
N SER A 270 -0.12 18.54 -12.36
CA SER A 270 -0.72 17.23 -12.04
C SER A 270 0.25 16.07 -12.28
N SER A 271 1.16 16.23 -13.23
CA SER A 271 2.19 15.25 -13.57
C SER A 271 3.11 14.93 -12.38
N PHE A 272 3.33 15.89 -11.46
CA PHE A 272 4.06 15.60 -10.23
C PHE A 272 3.29 14.65 -9.31
N GLY A 273 1.97 14.75 -9.24
CA GLY A 273 1.12 13.80 -8.51
C GLY A 273 1.25 12.39 -9.06
N THR A 274 1.22 12.25 -10.39
CA THR A 274 1.43 10.98 -11.11
C THR A 274 2.77 10.34 -10.78
N ILE A 275 3.85 11.15 -10.72
CA ILE A 275 5.19 10.69 -10.35
C ILE A 275 5.27 10.30 -8.87
N ILE A 276 4.68 11.10 -7.97
CA ILE A 276 4.63 10.79 -6.52
C ILE A 276 3.93 9.45 -6.29
N PHE A 277 2.80 9.22 -6.98
CA PHE A 277 2.09 7.95 -6.93
C PHE A 277 2.97 6.78 -7.37
N ALA A 278 3.75 6.94 -8.44
CA ALA A 278 4.57 5.85 -8.98
C ALA A 278 5.72 5.41 -8.05
N TYR A 279 6.14 6.28 -7.11
CA TYR A 279 7.14 5.97 -6.08
C TYR A 279 6.55 5.81 -4.67
N GLN A 280 5.22 5.68 -4.57
CA GLN A 280 4.54 5.48 -3.31
C GLN A 280 4.58 3.99 -2.91
N GLY A 281 5.13 3.70 -1.73
CA GLY A 281 5.15 2.35 -1.14
C GLY A 281 5.39 2.32 0.38
N GLN A 282 5.53 3.49 1.01
CA GLN A 282 6.03 3.65 2.37
C GLN A 282 5.10 3.05 3.41
N SER A 283 3.79 2.98 3.12
CA SER A 283 2.79 2.43 4.02
C SER A 283 2.91 0.94 4.28
N ILE A 284 3.53 0.16 3.38
CA ILE A 284 3.71 -1.31 3.52
C ILE A 284 5.14 -1.68 3.95
N PHE A 285 6.06 -0.71 3.98
CA PHE A 285 7.46 -0.99 4.29
C PHE A 285 7.65 -1.60 5.68
N CYS A 286 6.82 -1.23 6.66
CA CYS A 286 6.91 -1.81 8.01
C CYS A 286 6.51 -3.29 8.02
N GLU A 287 5.49 -3.65 7.29
CA GLU A 287 5.05 -5.02 7.13
C GLU A 287 6.14 -5.82 6.42
N ILE A 288 6.76 -5.27 5.37
CA ILE A 288 7.86 -5.92 4.65
C ILE A 288 9.06 -6.18 5.57
N MET A 289 9.57 -5.19 6.32
CA MET A 289 10.72 -5.46 7.20
C MET A 289 10.39 -6.36 8.40
N ARG A 290 9.11 -6.63 8.71
CA ARG A 290 8.74 -7.68 9.70
C ARG A 290 9.03 -9.07 9.15
N GLU A 291 8.79 -9.27 7.86
CA GLU A 291 8.96 -10.55 7.17
C GLU A 291 10.42 -10.80 6.72
N MET A 292 11.32 -9.84 6.93
CA MET A 292 12.74 -9.99 6.61
C MET A 292 13.48 -10.84 7.64
N ARG A 293 14.45 -11.62 7.16
CA ARG A 293 15.39 -12.35 8.03
C ARG A 293 16.24 -11.39 8.87
N ASP A 294 16.73 -10.33 8.25
CA ASP A 294 17.47 -9.24 8.90
C ASP A 294 16.92 -7.90 8.39
N SER A 295 16.13 -7.23 9.22
CA SER A 295 15.49 -5.95 8.87
C SER A 295 16.49 -4.82 8.68
N ARG A 296 17.74 -4.94 9.16
CA ARG A 296 18.79 -3.92 8.98
C ARG A 296 19.21 -3.81 7.51
N GLN A 297 19.06 -4.89 6.75
CA GLN A 297 19.35 -4.93 5.31
C GLN A 297 18.23 -4.30 4.47
N PHE A 298 17.10 -3.91 5.07
CA PHE A 298 15.98 -3.30 4.35
C PHE A 298 16.40 -2.06 3.57
N SER A 299 17.20 -1.15 4.16
CA SER A 299 17.66 0.05 3.47
C SER A 299 18.47 -0.26 2.22
N PHE A 300 19.24 -1.36 2.23
CA PHE A 300 19.98 -1.84 1.08
C PHE A 300 19.02 -2.39 0.01
N SER A 301 18.09 -3.27 0.40
CA SER A 301 17.04 -3.79 -0.51
C SER A 301 16.23 -2.67 -1.16
N LEU A 302 15.82 -1.67 -0.37
CA LEU A 302 15.09 -0.50 -0.84
C LEU A 302 15.92 0.33 -1.82
N THR A 303 17.21 0.56 -1.52
CA THR A 303 18.09 1.33 -2.41
C THR A 303 18.25 0.63 -3.76
N VAL A 304 18.46 -0.69 -3.76
CA VAL A 304 18.56 -1.48 -5.00
C VAL A 304 17.23 -1.46 -5.77
N ALA A 305 16.11 -1.72 -5.09
CA ALA A 305 14.79 -1.74 -5.71
C ALA A 305 14.45 -0.38 -6.34
N ASN A 306 14.64 0.70 -5.59
CA ASN A 306 14.36 2.05 -6.06
C ASN A 306 15.30 2.48 -7.19
N SER A 307 16.57 2.05 -7.18
CA SER A 307 17.50 2.31 -8.29
C SER A 307 17.05 1.62 -9.57
N VAL A 308 16.61 0.35 -9.48
CA VAL A 308 16.06 -0.38 -10.63
C VAL A 308 14.80 0.31 -11.16
N MET A 309 13.86 0.68 -10.27
CA MET A 309 12.65 1.40 -10.68
C MET A 309 12.98 2.73 -11.33
N MET A 310 13.91 3.51 -10.76
CA MET A 310 14.32 4.79 -11.32
C MET A 310 14.88 4.65 -12.75
N VAL A 311 15.72 3.65 -13.00
CA VAL A 311 16.25 3.37 -14.34
C VAL A 311 15.11 2.97 -15.29
N VAL A 312 14.27 2.02 -14.87
CA VAL A 312 13.17 1.51 -15.71
C VAL A 312 12.16 2.61 -16.04
N TYR A 313 11.72 3.37 -15.04
CA TYR A 313 10.75 4.47 -15.19
C TYR A 313 11.28 5.59 -16.08
N THR A 314 12.56 5.97 -15.88
CA THR A 314 13.18 7.00 -16.70
C THR A 314 13.34 6.53 -18.14
N PHE A 315 13.81 5.29 -18.33
CA PHE A 315 14.02 4.71 -19.65
C PHE A 315 12.72 4.55 -20.45
N ILE A 316 11.68 3.95 -19.85
CA ILE A 316 10.40 3.74 -20.53
C ILE A 316 9.71 5.07 -20.85
N SER A 317 9.77 6.05 -19.93
CA SER A 317 9.20 7.37 -20.16
C SER A 317 9.93 8.11 -21.27
N ALA A 318 11.27 8.09 -21.26
CA ALA A 318 12.08 8.72 -22.28
C ALA A 318 11.83 8.12 -23.67
N ILE A 319 11.79 6.79 -23.81
CA ILE A 319 11.53 6.14 -25.10
C ILE A 319 10.12 6.45 -25.59
N ALA A 320 9.12 6.35 -24.72
CA ALA A 320 7.75 6.68 -25.08
C ALA A 320 7.64 8.13 -25.57
N TYR A 321 8.23 9.09 -24.85
CA TYR A 321 8.22 10.49 -25.24
C TYR A 321 9.04 10.79 -26.51
N ALA A 322 10.17 10.11 -26.71
CA ALA A 322 10.94 10.22 -27.95
C ALA A 322 10.19 9.73 -29.19
N THR A 323 9.30 8.73 -29.02
CA THR A 323 8.61 8.05 -30.13
C THR A 323 7.21 8.59 -30.42
N HIS A 324 6.49 9.04 -29.39
CA HIS A 324 5.11 9.49 -29.52
C HIS A 324 4.94 10.99 -29.22
N GLY A 325 5.96 11.66 -28.67
CA GLY A 325 5.92 13.08 -28.35
C GLY A 325 4.75 13.46 -27.45
N THR A 326 4.04 14.50 -27.84
CA THR A 326 2.93 15.08 -27.07
C THR A 326 1.61 14.31 -27.18
N ASP A 327 1.52 13.34 -28.10
CA ASP A 327 0.29 12.56 -28.35
C ASP A 327 0.16 11.30 -27.48
N ILE A 328 1.04 11.12 -26.50
CA ILE A 328 0.98 10.01 -25.55
C ILE A 328 -0.34 10.05 -24.78
N LYS A 329 -1.01 8.90 -24.69
CA LYS A 329 -2.21 8.73 -23.88
C LYS A 329 -1.85 8.53 -22.40
N GLY A 330 -2.74 8.99 -21.51
CA GLY A 330 -2.58 8.85 -20.06
C GLY A 330 -2.35 7.41 -19.59
N PHE A 331 -2.91 6.44 -20.31
CA PHE A 331 -2.66 5.01 -20.13
C PHE A 331 -1.70 4.49 -21.23
N LEU A 332 -0.43 4.28 -20.88
CA LEU A 332 0.64 3.95 -21.84
C LEU A 332 0.31 2.84 -22.86
N PRO A 333 -0.27 1.67 -22.47
CA PRO A 333 -0.57 0.61 -23.43
C PRO A 333 -1.59 0.99 -24.51
N ALA A 334 -2.36 2.05 -24.32
CA ALA A 334 -3.26 2.58 -25.36
C ALA A 334 -2.49 3.24 -26.50
N SER A 335 -1.32 3.84 -26.21
CA SER A 335 -0.48 4.55 -27.18
C SER A 335 0.23 3.60 -28.17
N MET A 336 0.28 2.29 -27.87
CA MET A 336 0.89 1.33 -28.79
C MET A 336 0.12 1.25 -30.11
N ARG A 337 0.86 1.05 -31.22
CA ARG A 337 0.27 0.76 -32.53
C ARG A 337 -0.55 -0.53 -32.50
N GLU A 338 -1.63 -0.56 -33.28
CA GLU A 338 -2.47 -1.76 -33.40
C GLU A 338 -1.67 -2.96 -33.93
N GLY A 339 -1.78 -4.09 -33.24
CA GLY A 339 -1.10 -5.33 -33.62
C GLY A 339 -1.07 -6.36 -32.48
N PRO A 340 -0.55 -7.57 -32.74
CA PRO A 340 -0.46 -8.62 -31.72
C PRO A 340 0.27 -8.21 -30.42
N PRO A 341 1.37 -7.42 -30.45
CA PRO A 341 2.02 -6.96 -29.23
C PRO A 341 1.11 -6.11 -28.33
N LYS A 342 0.31 -5.21 -28.91
CA LYS A 342 -0.66 -4.39 -28.17
C LYS A 342 -1.69 -5.26 -27.46
N VAL A 343 -2.24 -6.27 -28.13
CA VAL A 343 -3.20 -7.21 -27.53
C VAL A 343 -2.57 -7.98 -26.38
N ALA A 344 -1.37 -8.54 -26.59
CA ALA A 344 -0.67 -9.31 -25.58
C ALA A 344 -0.35 -8.48 -24.33
N VAL A 345 0.20 -7.27 -24.51
CA VAL A 345 0.49 -6.34 -23.42
C VAL A 345 -0.77 -5.98 -22.65
N ASN A 346 -1.85 -5.61 -23.35
CA ASN A 346 -3.08 -5.20 -22.69
C ASN A 346 -3.77 -6.35 -21.95
N VAL A 347 -3.74 -7.59 -22.47
CA VAL A 347 -4.24 -8.77 -21.73
C VAL A 347 -3.40 -9.01 -20.46
N MET A 348 -2.08 -8.89 -20.53
CA MET A 348 -1.21 -9.00 -19.36
C MET A 348 -1.48 -7.88 -18.34
N VAL A 349 -1.67 -6.63 -18.79
CA VAL A 349 -2.00 -5.50 -17.91
C VAL A 349 -3.38 -5.69 -17.26
N ALA A 350 -4.37 -6.22 -17.98
CA ALA A 350 -5.67 -6.55 -17.40
C ALA A 350 -5.53 -7.63 -16.31
N PHE A 351 -4.71 -8.67 -16.56
CA PHE A 351 -4.39 -9.68 -15.55
C PHE A 351 -3.70 -9.07 -14.33
N ILE A 352 -2.68 -8.24 -14.53
CA ILE A 352 -1.97 -7.53 -13.44
C ILE A 352 -2.95 -6.69 -12.62
N ALA A 353 -3.82 -5.92 -13.27
CA ALA A 353 -4.82 -5.08 -12.61
C ALA A 353 -5.81 -5.90 -11.78
N ILE A 354 -6.25 -7.06 -12.29
CA ILE A 354 -7.12 -7.99 -11.54
C ILE A 354 -6.39 -8.49 -10.27
N VAL A 355 -5.15 -8.94 -10.40
CA VAL A 355 -4.37 -9.46 -9.27
C VAL A 355 -4.10 -8.36 -8.24
N SER A 356 -3.70 -7.16 -8.68
CA SER A 356 -3.50 -6.02 -7.80
C SER A 356 -4.78 -5.62 -7.06
N TYR A 357 -5.94 -5.63 -7.74
CA TYR A 357 -7.23 -5.39 -7.08
C TYR A 357 -7.49 -6.39 -5.95
N LEU A 358 -7.27 -7.68 -6.21
CA LEU A 358 -7.47 -8.73 -5.21
C LEU A 358 -6.57 -8.52 -3.99
N VAL A 359 -5.27 -8.30 -4.22
CA VAL A 359 -4.25 -8.17 -3.15
C VAL A 359 -4.46 -6.92 -2.32
N THR A 360 -4.62 -5.76 -2.96
CA THR A 360 -4.83 -4.49 -2.27
C THR A 360 -6.17 -4.44 -1.55
N GLY A 361 -7.18 -5.17 -2.05
CA GLY A 361 -8.50 -5.27 -1.41
C GLY A 361 -8.48 -6.06 -0.09
N GLN A 362 -7.67 -7.12 0.02
CA GLN A 362 -7.63 -7.99 1.22
C GLN A 362 -7.52 -7.23 2.57
N PRO A 363 -6.52 -6.33 2.77
CA PRO A 363 -6.40 -5.62 4.05
C PRO A 363 -7.60 -4.71 4.33
N LEU A 364 -8.18 -4.10 3.30
CA LEU A 364 -9.36 -3.25 3.43
C LEU A 364 -10.61 -4.07 3.78
N HIS A 365 -10.83 -5.21 3.10
CA HIS A 365 -11.93 -6.13 3.38
C HIS A 365 -11.88 -6.60 4.83
N ARG A 366 -10.71 -7.03 5.29
CA ARG A 366 -10.52 -7.51 6.66
C ARG A 366 -10.73 -6.41 7.70
N LEU A 367 -10.25 -5.20 7.44
CA LEU A 367 -10.43 -4.04 8.33
C LEU A 367 -11.92 -3.68 8.51
N ILE A 368 -12.68 -3.66 7.42
CA ILE A 368 -14.12 -3.38 7.44
C ILE A 368 -14.87 -4.53 8.11
N HIS A 369 -14.54 -5.78 7.79
CA HIS A 369 -15.18 -6.95 8.40
C HIS A 369 -14.98 -6.96 9.92
N PHE A 370 -13.77 -6.67 10.38
CA PHE A 370 -13.48 -6.54 11.80
C PHE A 370 -14.24 -5.41 12.47
N SER A 371 -14.41 -4.28 11.79
CA SER A 371 -15.16 -3.13 12.34
C SER A 371 -16.66 -3.40 12.45
N LEU A 372 -17.24 -4.14 11.51
CA LEU A 372 -18.68 -4.44 11.47
C LEU A 372 -19.07 -5.66 12.31
N SER A 373 -18.25 -6.72 12.28
CA SER A 373 -18.54 -7.98 12.96
C SER A 373 -17.25 -8.66 13.44
N PRO A 374 -16.66 -8.18 14.56
CA PRO A 374 -15.41 -8.71 15.10
C PRO A 374 -15.46 -10.22 15.38
N GLN A 375 -16.65 -10.73 15.76
CA GLN A 375 -16.85 -12.13 16.16
C GLN A 375 -16.79 -13.12 15.00
N THR A 376 -16.98 -12.67 13.75
CA THR A 376 -17.09 -13.58 12.59
C THR A 376 -15.84 -13.61 11.70
N VAL A 377 -14.92 -12.65 11.84
CA VAL A 377 -13.77 -12.45 10.92
C VAL A 377 -12.92 -13.69 10.73
N ASP A 378 -12.49 -14.31 11.82
CA ASP A 378 -11.58 -15.46 11.77
C ASP A 378 -12.34 -16.81 11.90
N THR A 379 -13.68 -16.79 11.82
CA THR A 379 -14.49 -18.01 11.93
C THR A 379 -14.84 -18.58 10.55
N PRO A 380 -14.70 -19.89 10.31
CA PRO A 380 -15.19 -20.53 9.09
C PRO A 380 -16.71 -20.77 9.19
N SER A 381 -17.50 -19.69 9.21
CA SER A 381 -18.96 -19.72 9.30
C SER A 381 -19.63 -19.21 8.02
N ALA A 382 -20.86 -19.66 7.75
CA ALA A 382 -21.67 -19.12 6.66
C ALA A 382 -21.94 -17.61 6.84
N ALA A 383 -22.03 -17.14 8.08
CA ALA A 383 -22.12 -15.72 8.40
C ALA A 383 -20.85 -14.96 8.00
N ALA A 384 -19.66 -15.52 8.26
CA ALA A 384 -18.40 -14.93 7.79
C ALA A 384 -18.33 -14.89 6.27
N ALA A 385 -18.78 -15.95 5.58
CA ALA A 385 -18.92 -15.99 4.11
C ALA A 385 -19.83 -14.88 3.59
N GLY A 386 -21.01 -14.73 4.19
CA GLY A 386 -21.98 -13.68 3.85
C GLY A 386 -21.43 -12.27 4.03
N TRP A 387 -20.82 -11.98 5.20
CA TRP A 387 -20.22 -10.66 5.45
C TRP A 387 -19.14 -10.30 4.45
N TRP A 388 -18.28 -11.25 4.10
CA TRP A 388 -17.24 -11.03 3.11
C TRP A 388 -17.79 -10.77 1.72
N LEU A 389 -18.80 -11.55 1.29
CA LEU A 389 -19.46 -11.34 0.02
C LEU A 389 -20.09 -9.94 -0.03
N VAL A 390 -20.77 -9.52 1.03
CA VAL A 390 -21.35 -8.17 1.14
C VAL A 390 -20.26 -7.10 1.05
N ILE A 391 -19.20 -7.20 1.85
CA ILE A 391 -18.12 -6.20 1.89
C ILE A 391 -17.42 -6.09 0.52
N THR A 392 -17.05 -7.23 -0.06
CA THR A 392 -16.40 -7.28 -1.39
C THR A 392 -17.32 -6.74 -2.47
N SER A 393 -18.61 -7.06 -2.45
CA SER A 393 -19.59 -6.56 -3.42
C SER A 393 -19.83 -5.05 -3.30
N VAL A 394 -19.91 -4.53 -2.06
CA VAL A 394 -20.08 -3.09 -1.82
C VAL A 394 -18.85 -2.31 -2.28
N LEU A 395 -17.64 -2.79 -1.98
CA LEU A 395 -16.41 -2.14 -2.43
C LEU A 395 -16.19 -2.25 -3.94
N LEU A 396 -16.63 -3.34 -4.55
CA LEU A 396 -16.62 -3.49 -6.00
C LEU A 396 -17.62 -2.54 -6.67
N LEU A 397 -18.82 -2.37 -6.09
CA LEU A 397 -19.79 -1.37 -6.54
C LEU A 397 -19.23 0.06 -6.39
N PHE A 398 -18.61 0.37 -5.25
CA PHE A 398 -17.90 1.64 -5.04
C PHE A 398 -16.83 1.86 -6.12
N SER A 399 -16.02 0.83 -6.39
CA SER A 399 -14.98 0.86 -7.42
C SER A 399 -15.57 1.13 -8.80
N PHE A 400 -16.67 0.46 -9.15
CA PHE A 400 -17.38 0.65 -10.40
C PHE A 400 -17.92 2.07 -10.54
N VAL A 401 -18.53 2.62 -9.48
CA VAL A 401 -19.07 3.99 -9.51
C VAL A 401 -17.95 5.00 -9.70
N VAL A 402 -16.85 4.91 -8.93
CA VAL A 402 -15.73 5.86 -9.02
C VAL A 402 -15.01 5.75 -10.36
N ALA A 403 -14.74 4.54 -10.86
CA ALA A 403 -14.08 4.34 -12.15
C ALA A 403 -14.88 4.89 -13.35
N ASN A 404 -16.21 4.96 -13.24
CA ASN A 404 -17.08 5.54 -14.27
C ASN A 404 -17.39 7.03 -14.05
N ALA A 405 -17.27 7.52 -12.81
CA ALA A 405 -17.39 8.93 -12.50
C ALA A 405 -16.14 9.72 -12.91
N ILE A 406 -14.96 9.11 -12.78
CA ILE A 406 -13.66 9.69 -13.15
C ILE A 406 -12.97 8.70 -14.12
N PRO A 407 -13.35 8.67 -15.41
CA PRO A 407 -12.82 7.72 -16.39
C PRO A 407 -11.43 8.12 -16.93
N PHE A 408 -10.69 8.98 -16.23
CA PHE A 408 -9.38 9.50 -16.60
C PHE A 408 -8.31 8.83 -15.74
N PHE A 409 -7.47 8.01 -16.37
CA PHE A 409 -6.50 7.18 -15.65
C PHE A 409 -5.42 8.04 -14.98
N GLU A 410 -4.90 9.02 -15.71
CA GLU A 410 -3.88 9.97 -15.28
C GLU A 410 -4.37 10.89 -14.16
N ASP A 411 -5.61 11.36 -14.22
CA ASP A 411 -6.16 12.28 -13.21
C ASP A 411 -6.41 11.55 -11.90
N LEU A 412 -6.94 10.32 -11.96
CA LEU A 412 -7.12 9.49 -10.77
C LEU A 412 -5.75 9.12 -10.15
N GLN A 413 -4.75 8.85 -10.99
CA GLN A 413 -3.37 8.61 -10.54
C GLN A 413 -2.78 9.85 -9.86
N ALA A 414 -2.95 11.04 -10.45
CA ALA A 414 -2.49 12.30 -9.87
C ALA A 414 -3.18 12.63 -8.56
N LEU A 415 -4.50 12.40 -8.46
CA LEU A 415 -5.28 12.58 -7.24
C LEU A 415 -4.80 11.65 -6.12
N LEU A 416 -4.56 10.38 -6.42
CA LEU A 416 -4.02 9.41 -5.45
C LEU A 416 -2.67 9.86 -4.90
N GLY A 417 -1.75 10.28 -5.79
CA GLY A 417 -0.43 10.78 -5.43
C GLY A 417 -0.48 12.06 -4.60
N ALA A 418 -1.40 12.98 -4.88
CA ALA A 418 -1.55 14.21 -4.11
C ALA A 418 -2.25 13.99 -2.76
N LEU A 419 -3.41 13.32 -2.75
CA LEU A 419 -4.28 13.19 -1.58
C LEU A 419 -3.67 12.34 -0.48
N THR A 420 -3.08 11.20 -0.86
CA THR A 420 -2.57 10.21 0.11
C THR A 420 -1.09 9.92 -0.08
N GLY A 421 -0.59 9.97 -1.31
CA GLY A 421 0.82 9.74 -1.60
C GLY A 421 1.75 10.75 -0.94
N ALA A 422 1.56 12.04 -1.18
CA ALA A 422 2.41 13.09 -0.62
C ALA A 422 2.47 13.07 0.92
N PRO A 423 1.37 12.92 1.68
CA PRO A 423 1.45 12.73 3.13
C PRO A 423 2.26 11.49 3.55
N ILE A 424 2.02 10.33 2.92
CA ILE A 424 2.64 9.04 3.27
C ILE A 424 4.13 9.00 2.90
N VAL A 425 4.51 9.63 1.79
CA VAL A 425 5.90 9.68 1.30
C VAL A 425 6.69 10.74 2.06
N PHE A 426 6.18 11.96 2.22
CA PHE A 426 6.96 13.09 2.72
C PHE A 426 6.70 13.40 4.20
N ALA A 427 5.45 13.64 4.56
CA ALA A 427 5.13 14.20 5.89
C ALA A 427 5.35 13.20 7.02
N PHE A 428 4.78 12.00 6.87
CA PHE A 428 4.75 11.01 7.93
C PHE A 428 6.13 10.44 8.27
N PRO A 429 7.00 10.03 7.32
CA PRO A 429 8.34 9.54 7.64
C PRO A 429 9.23 10.61 8.29
N ALA A 430 9.14 11.87 7.83
CA ALA A 430 9.86 12.99 8.42
C ALA A 430 9.43 13.24 9.87
N LEU A 431 8.12 13.23 10.14
CA LEU A 431 7.57 13.40 11.48
C LEU A 431 8.00 12.25 12.41
N PHE A 432 7.89 10.99 11.94
CA PHE A 432 8.28 9.82 12.70
C PHE A 432 9.76 9.84 13.07
N TYR A 433 10.63 10.24 12.13
CA TYR A 433 12.06 10.32 12.39
C TYR A 433 12.41 11.39 13.42
N LEU A 434 11.91 12.62 13.26
CA LEU A 434 12.15 13.70 14.21
C LEU A 434 11.61 13.36 15.62
N ARG A 435 10.39 12.81 15.70
CA ARG A 435 9.79 12.41 16.98
C ARG A 435 10.52 11.24 17.63
N GLY A 436 10.90 10.23 16.85
CA GLY A 436 11.67 9.09 17.35
C GLY A 436 13.01 9.52 17.94
N CYS A 437 13.75 10.38 17.23
CA CYS A 437 15.03 10.91 17.71
C CYS A 437 14.85 11.75 18.98
N HIS A 438 13.80 12.57 19.04
CA HIS A 438 13.48 13.35 20.25
C HIS A 438 13.18 12.45 21.46
N LEU A 439 12.34 11.42 21.31
CA LEU A 439 11.96 10.51 22.39
C LEU A 439 13.15 9.70 22.92
N LYS A 440 14.04 9.24 22.03
CA LYS A 440 15.24 8.49 22.39
C LYS A 440 16.46 9.38 22.69
N ARG A 441 16.29 10.72 22.69
CA ARG A 441 17.36 11.72 22.90
C ARG A 441 18.57 11.52 21.98
N VAL A 442 18.33 11.07 20.75
CA VAL A 442 19.35 10.89 19.72
C VAL A 442 19.51 12.20 18.95
N ARG A 443 20.75 12.66 18.78
CA ARG A 443 21.04 13.84 17.96
C ARG A 443 20.75 13.55 16.49
N VAL A 444 19.96 14.41 15.87
CA VAL A 444 19.65 14.35 14.44
C VAL A 444 20.78 15.02 13.66
N ALA A 445 21.29 14.37 12.61
CA ALA A 445 22.28 14.96 11.72
C ALA A 445 21.72 16.22 11.04
N PRO A 446 22.54 17.25 10.77
CA PRO A 446 22.06 18.51 10.19
C PRO A 446 21.39 18.30 8.83
N PHE A 447 21.93 17.40 8.01
CA PHE A 447 21.32 17.02 6.73
C PHE A 447 19.94 16.37 6.93
N ASP A 448 19.84 15.39 7.83
CA ASP A 448 18.56 14.71 8.09
C ASP A 448 17.51 15.67 8.64
N LYS A 449 17.92 16.63 9.48
CA LYS A 449 17.06 17.68 10.00
C LYS A 449 16.55 18.61 8.88
N ALA A 450 17.44 19.06 7.99
CA ALA A 450 17.08 19.90 6.85
C ALA A 450 16.13 19.17 5.88
N ALA A 451 16.41 17.90 5.57
CA ALA A 451 15.56 17.08 4.72
C ALA A 451 14.16 16.88 5.32
N CYS A 452 14.06 16.59 6.63
CA CYS A 452 12.77 16.45 7.30
C CYS A 452 11.95 17.75 7.28
N TYR A 453 12.59 18.91 7.49
CA TYR A 453 11.90 20.19 7.38
C TYR A 453 11.50 20.54 5.95
N ALA A 454 12.32 20.21 4.95
CA ALA A 454 11.94 20.37 3.54
C ALA A 454 10.73 19.49 3.19
N TYR A 455 10.70 18.24 3.67
CA TYR A 455 9.58 17.33 3.44
C TYR A 455 8.29 17.80 4.10
N ALA A 456 8.35 18.15 5.39
CA ALA A 456 7.17 18.57 6.13
C ALA A 456 6.70 20.00 5.78
N GLY A 457 7.63 20.92 5.52
CA GLY A 457 7.36 22.35 5.33
C GLY A 457 7.19 22.80 3.88
N VAL A 458 7.76 22.08 2.90
CA VAL A 458 7.69 22.46 1.49
C VAL A 458 6.98 21.39 0.67
N PHE A 459 7.51 20.16 0.62
CA PHE A 459 6.97 19.12 -0.27
C PHE A 459 5.55 18.71 0.12
N PHE A 460 5.29 18.47 1.41
CA PHE A 460 3.97 18.10 1.88
C PHE A 460 2.88 19.13 1.53
N PRO A 461 2.96 20.41 1.95
CA PRO A 461 1.90 21.36 1.63
C PRO A 461 1.81 21.65 0.14
N LEU A 462 2.94 21.69 -0.58
CA LEU A 462 2.96 21.89 -2.02
C LEU A 462 2.19 20.75 -2.71
N PHE A 463 2.64 19.50 -2.60
CA PHE A 463 2.05 18.41 -3.37
C PHE A 463 0.73 17.87 -2.82
N THR A 464 0.41 18.12 -1.55
CA THR A 464 -0.89 17.70 -0.99
C THR A 464 -1.95 18.77 -1.24
N ILE A 465 -1.75 20.00 -0.77
CA ILE A 465 -2.80 21.04 -0.82
C ILE A 465 -2.99 21.51 -2.27
N LEU A 466 -1.91 21.97 -2.91
CA LEU A 466 -2.00 22.42 -4.30
C LEU A 466 -2.30 21.24 -5.23
N GLY A 467 -1.73 20.06 -4.95
CA GLY A 467 -1.98 18.85 -5.74
C GLY A 467 -3.43 18.38 -5.72
N VAL A 468 -4.09 18.36 -4.56
CA VAL A 468 -5.49 17.95 -4.45
C VAL A 468 -6.41 18.96 -5.13
N VAL A 469 -6.21 20.26 -4.88
CA VAL A 469 -7.00 21.31 -5.54
C VAL A 469 -6.85 21.22 -7.06
N ASN A 470 -5.62 21.06 -7.55
CA ASN A 470 -5.32 20.91 -8.96
C ASN A 470 -5.98 19.66 -9.56
N ALA A 471 -5.84 18.50 -8.92
CA ALA A 471 -6.42 17.25 -9.41
C ALA A 471 -7.95 17.32 -9.48
N LEU A 472 -8.61 17.91 -8.47
CA LEU A 472 -10.06 18.10 -8.48
C LEU A 472 -10.52 19.07 -9.57
N GLU A 473 -9.77 20.14 -9.81
CA GLU A 473 -10.07 21.10 -10.88
C GLU A 473 -9.93 20.45 -12.27
N LEU A 474 -8.88 19.66 -12.51
CA LEU A 474 -8.71 18.93 -13.76
C LEU A 474 -9.81 17.91 -13.99
N ILE A 475 -10.18 17.13 -12.96
CA ILE A 475 -11.29 16.18 -13.04
C ILE A 475 -12.59 16.91 -13.39
N ALA A 476 -12.85 18.08 -12.78
CA ALA A 476 -14.04 18.88 -13.08
C ALA A 476 -14.02 19.41 -14.53
N ARG A 477 -12.87 19.91 -15.00
CA ARG A 477 -12.71 20.41 -16.39
C ARG A 477 -12.88 19.29 -17.42
N HIS A 478 -12.23 18.15 -17.23
CA HIS A 478 -12.32 17.00 -18.12
C HIS A 478 -13.71 16.35 -18.09
N SER A 479 -14.36 16.30 -16.92
CA SER A 479 -15.76 15.86 -16.82
C SER A 479 -16.71 16.80 -17.56
N GLY A 480 -16.47 18.11 -17.51
CA GLY A 480 -17.26 19.10 -18.26
C GLY A 480 -17.17 18.93 -19.78
N SER A 481 -16.04 18.44 -20.31
CA SER A 481 -15.85 18.21 -21.74
C SER A 481 -16.31 16.82 -22.22
N HIS A 482 -16.25 15.79 -21.35
CA HIS A 482 -16.55 14.39 -21.71
C HIS A 482 -18.04 14.01 -21.65
N GLY A 483 -18.91 14.90 -21.18
CA GLY A 483 -20.33 14.63 -21.00
C GLY A 483 -20.66 13.97 -19.65
N ALA A 484 -21.91 13.53 -19.49
CA ALA A 484 -22.38 13.00 -18.21
C ALA A 484 -21.62 11.72 -17.79
N PRO A 485 -21.41 11.49 -16.47
CA PRO A 485 -20.90 10.24 -15.95
C PRO A 485 -21.69 9.04 -16.50
N PHE A 486 -21.01 7.92 -16.77
CA PHE A 486 -21.60 6.71 -17.40
C PHE A 486 -22.07 6.86 -18.86
N SER A 487 -21.89 8.02 -19.49
CA SER A 487 -22.26 8.18 -20.90
C SER A 487 -21.37 7.34 -21.83
N CYS A 488 -21.94 6.93 -22.96
CA CYS A 488 -21.22 6.23 -24.02
C CYS A 488 -20.44 7.21 -24.92
N SER A 489 -20.07 8.40 -24.44
CA SER A 489 -19.17 9.24 -25.22
C SER A 489 -17.91 8.41 -25.48
N ASN A 490 -17.53 8.30 -26.75
CA ASN A 490 -16.33 7.59 -27.14
C ASN A 490 -15.16 8.36 -26.52
N ALA A 491 -14.81 8.04 -25.28
CA ALA A 491 -13.51 8.36 -24.71
C ALA A 491 -12.52 7.73 -25.68
N SER A 492 -11.97 8.60 -26.52
CA SER A 492 -11.22 8.21 -27.70
C SER A 492 -10.03 7.40 -27.23
N VAL A 493 -9.96 6.18 -27.76
CA VAL A 493 -8.68 5.51 -27.93
C VAL A 493 -7.91 6.17 -29.10
N ASP A 494 -8.48 7.22 -29.71
CA ASP A 494 -7.85 8.08 -30.71
C ASP A 494 -7.00 9.17 -30.07
#